data_AF-J9DJ61-F1
#
_entry.id   AF-J9DJ61-F1
#
_cell.length_a   1.000
_cell.length_b   1.000
_cell.length_c   1.000
_cell.angle_alpha   90.00
_cell.angle_beta   90.00
_cell.angle_gamma   90.00
#
_symmetry.space_group_name_H-M   'P 1'
#
loop_
_entity.id
_entity.type
_entity.pdbx_description
1 polymer ?
#
loop_
_entity_poly.entity_id
_entity_poly.type
_entity_poly.pdbx_seq_one_letter_code
_entity_poly.pdbx_strand_id
1 'polypeptide(L)'
;MKGNCPSKVNKILKAMGMPATKFKQEESKIIQKLCTLELFEYMQVQFTKSVTDKQVNLFVSEMKKREDLFPAFLDFTERISKFYNDLYYWKPGLAISDAITLILTAFNSSDLVLKYKGYLAESIITNKKFNLNLYKLLKERFTSIYFPSIDVMVKDNDVFGSAIGDFVTKRVVSHEYWCNMPGSCNQISKKILQAFGLTRKFSDTEKYYELLACASLAEVEIVREEAYTFIIPLQYVEDLYSGCQKYKNFWVSKGIIDSNGNFLL
;
A
#
# COMPACT_ATOMS: atom_id res chain seq x y z
N MET A 1 0.54 -3.80 8.31
CA MET A 1 -0.26 -4.95 8.79
C MET A 1 0.43 -6.20 8.27
N LYS A 2 0.97 -7.06 9.14
CA LYS A 2 1.57 -8.34 8.70
C LYS A 2 0.47 -9.39 8.62
N GLY A 3 0.16 -9.88 7.42
CA GLY A 3 -0.76 -10.99 7.24
C GLY A 3 -0.17 -12.26 7.84
N ASN A 4 -0.85 -12.86 8.82
CA ASN A 4 -0.41 -14.09 9.46
C ASN A 4 -0.83 -15.30 8.61
N CYS A 5 -0.02 -15.66 7.61
CA CYS A 5 -0.27 -16.83 6.75
C CYS A 5 0.79 -17.93 7.01
N PRO A 6 0.42 -19.10 7.58
CA PRO A 6 1.34 -20.21 7.79
C PRO A 6 1.60 -20.96 6.47
N SER A 7 2.85 -20.98 5.99
CA SER A 7 3.25 -21.55 4.70
C SER A 7 2.94 -23.05 4.55
N LYS A 8 2.00 -23.38 3.67
CA LYS A 8 1.65 -24.76 3.24
C LYS A 8 2.27 -25.14 1.89
N VAL A 9 3.00 -24.23 1.25
CA VAL A 9 3.55 -24.38 -0.11
C VAL A 9 4.44 -25.63 -0.24
N ASN A 10 5.27 -25.92 0.77
CA ASN A 10 6.15 -27.10 0.77
C ASN A 10 5.40 -28.45 0.75
N LYS A 11 4.18 -28.53 1.30
CA LYS A 11 3.35 -29.75 1.22
C LYS A 11 2.74 -29.92 -0.18
N ILE A 12 2.40 -28.82 -0.83
CA ILE A 12 1.80 -28.81 -2.18
C ILE A 12 2.86 -29.16 -3.24
N LEU A 13 4.08 -28.63 -3.11
CA LEU A 13 5.20 -28.97 -4.01
C LEU A 13 5.55 -30.46 -3.97
N LYS A 14 5.40 -31.13 -2.82
CA LYS A 14 5.55 -32.60 -2.71
C LYS A 14 4.41 -33.39 -3.39
N ALA A 15 3.19 -32.85 -3.44
CA ALA A 15 2.05 -33.48 -4.10
C ALA A 15 2.10 -33.37 -5.65
N MET A 16 2.94 -32.50 -6.20
CA MET A 16 3.13 -32.31 -7.66
C MET A 16 3.84 -33.47 -8.37
N GLY A 17 4.27 -34.51 -7.65
CA GLY A 17 4.75 -35.77 -8.22
C GLY A 17 3.63 -36.77 -8.62
N MET A 18 2.36 -36.36 -8.57
CA MET A 18 1.20 -37.22 -8.86
C MET A 18 0.77 -37.18 -10.36
N PRO A 19 0.08 -38.22 -10.87
CA PRO A 19 -0.32 -38.30 -12.28
C PRO A 19 -1.26 -37.15 -12.74
N ALA A 20 -0.99 -36.61 -13.93
CA ALA A 20 -1.60 -35.39 -14.49
C ALA A 20 -3.14 -35.39 -14.62
N THR A 21 -3.80 -36.55 -14.62
CA THR A 21 -5.25 -36.67 -14.80
C THR A 21 -6.06 -36.43 -13.52
N LYS A 22 -5.51 -36.75 -12.34
CA LYS A 22 -6.14 -36.42 -11.04
C LYS A 22 -5.91 -34.96 -10.63
N PHE A 23 -4.82 -34.37 -11.11
CA PHE A 23 -4.40 -33.01 -10.73
C PHE A 23 -5.34 -31.90 -11.25
N LYS A 24 -5.96 -32.05 -12.43
CA LYS A 24 -6.79 -31.00 -13.04
C LYS A 24 -8.07 -30.64 -12.26
N GLN A 25 -8.71 -31.61 -11.60
CA GLN A 25 -9.88 -31.36 -10.75
C GLN A 25 -9.50 -30.91 -9.33
N GLU A 26 -8.28 -31.23 -8.89
CA GLU A 26 -7.78 -30.85 -7.56
C GLU A 26 -7.14 -29.45 -7.56
N GLU A 27 -6.57 -29.00 -8.68
CA GLU A 27 -5.84 -27.71 -8.77
C GLU A 27 -6.72 -26.50 -8.42
N SER A 28 -7.95 -26.42 -8.93
CA SER A 28 -8.89 -25.36 -8.57
C SER A 28 -9.24 -25.38 -7.08
N LYS A 29 -9.47 -26.57 -6.50
CA LYS A 29 -9.73 -26.74 -5.06
C LYS A 29 -8.52 -26.39 -4.20
N ILE A 30 -7.30 -26.59 -4.70
CA ILE A 30 -6.06 -26.23 -4.02
C ILE A 30 -5.90 -24.71 -4.02
N ILE A 31 -6.02 -24.06 -5.19
CA ILE A 31 -5.87 -22.61 -5.34
C ILE A 31 -6.84 -21.85 -4.44
N GLN A 32 -8.10 -22.28 -4.36
CA GLN A 32 -9.11 -21.65 -3.49
C GLN A 32 -8.76 -21.72 -2.01
N LYS A 33 -7.99 -22.73 -1.57
CA LYS A 33 -7.59 -22.90 -0.17
C LYS A 33 -6.32 -22.14 0.21
N LEU A 34 -5.59 -21.60 -0.77
CA LEU A 34 -4.40 -20.80 -0.53
C LEU A 34 -4.78 -19.41 -0.02
N CYS A 35 -3.99 -18.89 0.92
CA CYS A 35 -4.00 -17.44 1.17
C CYS A 35 -3.38 -16.71 -0.03
N THR A 36 -3.63 -15.42 -0.16
CA THR A 36 -3.20 -14.64 -1.34
C THR A 36 -1.69 -14.66 -1.55
N LEU A 37 -0.91 -14.63 -0.47
CA LEU A 37 0.55 -14.70 -0.56
C LEU A 37 1.06 -16.07 -1.00
N GLU A 38 0.49 -17.16 -0.46
CA GLU A 38 0.83 -18.52 -0.90
C GLU A 38 0.45 -18.75 -2.37
N LEU A 39 -0.63 -18.13 -2.83
CA LEU A 39 -1.03 -18.16 -4.22
C LEU A 39 0.04 -17.53 -5.12
N PHE A 40 0.60 -16.38 -4.74
CA PHE A 40 1.69 -15.75 -5.49
C PHE A 40 2.96 -16.60 -5.52
N GLU A 41 3.36 -17.16 -4.38
CA GLU A 41 4.50 -18.09 -4.30
C GLU A 41 4.27 -19.34 -5.18
N TYR A 42 3.06 -19.89 -5.15
CA TYR A 42 2.66 -21.02 -5.98
C TYR A 42 2.74 -20.67 -7.48
N MET A 43 2.21 -19.52 -7.89
CA MET A 43 2.28 -19.03 -9.27
C MET A 43 3.72 -18.89 -9.73
N GLN A 44 4.60 -18.30 -8.91
CA GLN A 44 6.01 -18.15 -9.25
C GLN A 44 6.67 -19.50 -9.58
N VAL A 45 6.38 -20.54 -8.80
CA VAL A 45 6.86 -21.90 -9.12
C VAL A 45 6.25 -22.43 -10.42
N GLN A 46 4.97 -22.21 -10.67
CA GLN A 46 4.33 -22.69 -11.91
C GLN A 46 4.94 -22.05 -13.16
N PHE A 47 5.26 -20.75 -13.13
CA PHE A 47 5.88 -20.07 -14.27
C PHE A 47 7.25 -20.66 -14.65
N THR A 48 7.98 -21.25 -13.70
CA THR A 48 9.23 -21.99 -14.00
C THR A 48 8.98 -23.32 -14.72
N LYS A 49 7.84 -23.98 -14.48
CA LYS A 49 7.53 -25.35 -14.97
C LYS A 49 6.68 -25.39 -16.25
N SER A 50 6.26 -24.22 -16.76
CA SER A 50 5.25 -24.00 -17.82
C SER A 50 3.82 -23.87 -17.29
N VAL A 51 3.10 -22.89 -17.83
CA VAL A 51 1.73 -22.53 -17.44
C VAL A 51 0.87 -22.51 -18.70
N THR A 52 -0.35 -23.00 -18.59
CA THR A 52 -1.35 -22.97 -19.67
C THR A 52 -2.28 -21.76 -19.54
N ASP A 53 -2.89 -21.31 -20.65
CA ASP A 53 -3.87 -20.22 -20.63
C ASP A 53 -5.05 -20.47 -19.68
N LYS A 54 -5.45 -21.74 -19.52
CA LYS A 54 -6.50 -22.13 -18.57
C LYS A 54 -6.08 -21.88 -17.12
N GLN A 55 -4.83 -22.18 -16.77
CA GLN A 55 -4.28 -21.90 -15.44
C GLN A 55 -4.12 -20.39 -15.21
N VAL A 56 -3.65 -19.66 -16.21
CA VAL A 56 -3.60 -18.18 -16.20
C VAL A 56 -4.97 -17.60 -15.85
N ASN A 57 -6.02 -17.99 -16.58
CA ASN A 57 -7.37 -17.50 -16.35
C ASN A 57 -7.90 -17.87 -14.95
N LEU A 58 -7.59 -19.08 -14.47
CA LEU A 58 -7.96 -19.53 -13.12
C LEU A 58 -7.31 -18.64 -12.05
N PHE A 59 -5.99 -18.40 -12.15
CA PHE A 59 -5.28 -17.52 -11.22
C PHE A 59 -5.86 -16.11 -11.21
N VAL A 60 -6.09 -15.51 -12.37
CA VAL A 60 -6.67 -14.16 -12.47
C VAL A 60 -8.06 -14.12 -11.83
N SER A 61 -8.90 -15.13 -12.10
CA SER A 61 -10.25 -15.19 -11.54
C SER A 61 -10.26 -15.29 -10.01
N GLU A 62 -9.29 -16.00 -9.44
CA GLU A 62 -9.17 -16.18 -7.98
C GLU A 62 -8.54 -14.96 -7.30
N MET A 63 -7.53 -14.34 -7.92
CA MET A 63 -6.92 -13.11 -7.40
C MET A 63 -7.92 -11.94 -7.36
N LYS A 64 -8.76 -11.78 -8.37
CA LYS A 64 -9.78 -10.71 -8.43
C LYS A 64 -10.82 -10.77 -7.31
N LYS A 65 -10.96 -11.92 -6.63
CA LYS A 65 -11.88 -12.11 -5.49
C LYS A 65 -11.23 -11.75 -4.14
N ARG A 66 -9.93 -11.47 -4.09
CA ARG A 66 -9.18 -11.27 -2.84
C ARG A 66 -9.17 -9.79 -2.46
N GLU A 67 -9.69 -9.47 -1.28
CA GLU A 67 -9.68 -8.10 -0.74
C GLU A 67 -8.27 -7.66 -0.31
N ASP A 68 -7.42 -8.60 0.12
CA ASP A 68 -6.05 -8.39 0.58
C ASP A 68 -5.00 -8.41 -0.55
N LEU A 69 -5.45 -8.34 -1.82
CA LEU A 69 -4.58 -8.47 -2.99
C LEU A 69 -3.42 -7.46 -2.99
N PHE A 70 -3.70 -6.19 -2.69
CA PHE A 70 -2.67 -5.14 -2.67
C PHE A 70 -1.67 -5.30 -1.51
N PRO A 71 -2.10 -5.44 -0.24
CA PRO A 71 -1.18 -5.74 0.87
C PRO A 71 -0.33 -6.98 0.62
N ALA A 72 -0.93 -8.08 0.15
CA ALA A 72 -0.20 -9.32 -0.14
C ALA A 72 0.81 -9.12 -1.28
N PHE A 73 0.51 -8.27 -2.26
CA PHE A 73 1.42 -7.97 -3.38
C PHE A 73 2.65 -7.20 -2.90
N LEU A 74 2.47 -6.25 -1.99
CA LEU A 74 3.60 -5.57 -1.34
C LEU A 74 4.46 -6.57 -0.55
N ASP A 75 3.85 -7.38 0.31
CA ASP A 75 4.56 -8.41 1.08
C ASP A 75 5.33 -9.39 0.18
N PHE A 76 4.73 -9.79 -0.94
CA PHE A 76 5.36 -10.69 -1.92
C PHE A 76 6.57 -10.05 -2.60
N THR A 77 6.42 -8.81 -3.08
CA THR A 77 7.48 -8.09 -3.80
C THR A 77 8.63 -7.68 -2.89
N GLU A 78 8.40 -7.49 -1.59
CA GLU A 78 9.44 -7.30 -0.58
C GLU A 78 10.25 -8.59 -0.30
N ARG A 79 9.64 -9.77 -0.48
CA ARG A 79 10.32 -11.07 -0.30
C ARG A 79 11.12 -11.51 -1.53
N ILE A 80 10.76 -11.02 -2.71
CA ILE A 80 11.47 -11.35 -3.95
C ILE A 80 12.81 -10.61 -3.97
N SER A 81 13.91 -11.37 -4.05
CA SER A 81 15.26 -10.79 -4.09
C SER A 81 15.60 -10.13 -5.42
N LYS A 82 14.99 -10.57 -6.53
CA LYS A 82 15.25 -10.06 -7.88
C LYS A 82 13.99 -10.06 -8.74
N PHE A 83 13.70 -8.91 -9.35
CA PHE A 83 12.81 -8.84 -10.49
C PHE A 83 13.63 -9.14 -11.74
N TYR A 84 13.13 -10.04 -12.57
CA TYR A 84 13.72 -10.28 -13.88
C TYR A 84 12.91 -9.53 -14.93
N ASN A 85 13.58 -9.10 -16.00
CA ASN A 85 12.93 -8.45 -17.11
C ASN A 85 12.09 -9.45 -17.93
N ASP A 86 11.23 -8.93 -18.81
CA ASP A 86 10.37 -9.75 -19.67
C ASP A 86 11.13 -10.77 -20.51
N LEU A 87 12.32 -10.39 -20.98
CA LEU A 87 13.16 -11.23 -21.83
C LEU A 87 13.61 -12.50 -21.11
N TYR A 88 13.78 -12.47 -19.79
CA TYR A 88 14.17 -13.63 -19.00
C TYR A 88 13.10 -14.73 -18.99
N TYR A 89 11.82 -14.33 -18.98
CA TYR A 89 10.70 -15.27 -18.92
C TYR A 89 9.96 -15.44 -20.25
N TRP A 90 10.47 -14.82 -21.32
CA TRP A 90 9.81 -14.85 -22.62
C TRP A 90 9.69 -16.27 -23.16
N LYS A 91 8.48 -16.64 -23.58
CA LYS A 91 8.16 -17.91 -24.23
C LYS A 91 7.30 -17.63 -25.47
N PRO A 92 7.62 -18.22 -26.63
CA PRO A 92 6.80 -18.06 -27.82
C PRO A 92 5.34 -18.45 -27.56
N GLY A 93 4.39 -17.58 -27.93
CA GLY A 93 2.95 -17.84 -27.84
C GLY A 93 2.28 -17.50 -26.51
N LEU A 94 3.02 -17.11 -25.46
CA LEU A 94 2.44 -16.63 -24.20
C LEU A 94 2.49 -15.11 -24.12
N ALA A 95 1.34 -14.46 -23.94
CA ALA A 95 1.24 -13.02 -23.73
C ALA A 95 1.75 -12.57 -22.35
N ILE A 96 1.76 -13.50 -21.38
CA ILE A 96 2.21 -13.25 -20.01
C ILE A 96 3.48 -14.06 -19.78
N SER A 97 4.58 -13.34 -19.64
CA SER A 97 5.93 -13.88 -19.46
C SER A 97 6.14 -14.41 -18.04
N ASP A 98 5.66 -13.70 -17.02
CA ASP A 98 6.01 -14.00 -15.63
C ASP A 98 4.85 -13.86 -14.62
N ALA A 99 5.07 -14.38 -13.42
CA ALA A 99 4.07 -14.39 -12.34
C ALA A 99 3.70 -12.98 -11.85
N ILE A 100 4.63 -12.03 -11.85
CA ILE A 100 4.34 -10.65 -11.45
C ILE A 100 3.48 -9.99 -12.50
N THR A 101 3.82 -10.13 -13.78
CA THR A 101 2.99 -9.65 -14.89
C THR A 101 1.59 -10.22 -14.78
N LEU A 102 1.44 -11.52 -14.46
CA LEU A 102 0.13 -12.11 -14.20
C LEU A 102 -0.60 -11.46 -13.03
N ILE A 103 0.08 -11.26 -11.89
CA ILE A 103 -0.51 -10.60 -10.72
C ILE A 103 -0.98 -9.18 -11.07
N LEU A 104 -0.19 -8.42 -11.83
CA LEU A 104 -0.53 -7.07 -12.27
C LEU A 104 -1.81 -7.04 -13.12
N THR A 105 -2.09 -8.07 -13.91
CA THR A 105 -3.36 -8.16 -14.69
C THR A 105 -4.61 -8.34 -13.82
N ALA A 106 -4.46 -8.76 -12.56
CA ALA A 106 -5.59 -8.87 -11.64
C ALA A 106 -6.04 -7.51 -11.10
N PHE A 107 -5.17 -6.50 -11.14
CA PHE A 107 -5.49 -5.15 -10.71
C PHE A 107 -6.17 -4.35 -11.83
N ASN A 108 -7.02 -3.40 -11.43
CA ASN A 108 -7.28 -2.24 -12.26
C ASN A 108 -6.08 -1.29 -12.17
N SER A 109 -5.50 -0.91 -13.31
CA SER A 109 -4.28 -0.09 -13.35
C SER A 109 -4.40 1.23 -12.57
N SER A 110 -5.53 1.93 -12.67
CA SER A 110 -5.71 3.21 -11.95
C SER A 110 -5.82 3.00 -10.44
N ASP A 111 -6.52 1.95 -10.01
CA ASP A 111 -6.64 1.58 -8.59
C ASP A 111 -5.30 1.15 -7.99
N LEU A 112 -4.52 0.35 -8.72
CA LEU A 112 -3.17 -0.06 -8.27
C LEU A 112 -2.26 1.16 -8.10
N VAL A 113 -2.24 2.07 -9.08
CA VAL A 113 -1.44 3.29 -9.03
C VAL A 113 -1.85 4.15 -7.83
N LEU A 114 -3.16 4.30 -7.60
CA LEU A 114 -3.68 5.07 -6.47
C LEU A 114 -3.27 4.45 -5.12
N LYS A 115 -3.40 3.12 -4.98
CA LYS A 115 -3.00 2.38 -3.78
C LYS A 115 -1.49 2.46 -3.55
N TYR A 116 -0.69 2.29 -4.60
CA TYR A 116 0.76 2.39 -4.54
C TYR A 116 1.22 3.80 -4.17
N LYS A 117 0.58 4.82 -4.71
CA LYS A 117 0.81 6.22 -4.35
C LYS A 117 0.54 6.47 -2.86
N GLY A 118 -0.54 5.91 -2.31
CA GLY A 118 -0.84 5.96 -0.89
C GLY A 118 0.23 5.28 -0.02
N TYR A 119 0.64 4.07 -0.39
CA TYR A 119 1.74 3.35 0.28
C TYR A 119 3.05 4.14 0.26
N LEU A 120 3.39 4.73 -0.90
CA LEU A 120 4.61 5.51 -1.05
C LEU A 120 4.57 6.79 -0.21
N ALA A 121 3.42 7.50 -0.22
CA ALA A 121 3.22 8.68 0.62
C ALA A 121 3.48 8.34 2.09
N GLU A 122 2.78 7.32 2.62
CA GLU A 122 2.93 6.90 4.01
C GLU A 122 4.39 6.54 4.33
N SER A 123 5.04 5.78 3.44
CA SER A 123 6.42 5.36 3.63
C SER A 123 7.37 6.56 3.72
N ILE A 124 7.25 7.53 2.81
CA ILE A 124 8.09 8.73 2.79
C ILE A 124 7.82 9.61 4.02
N ILE A 125 6.55 9.86 4.36
CA ILE A 125 6.17 10.71 5.50
C ILE A 125 6.68 10.11 6.81
N THR A 126 6.59 8.78 6.95
CA THR A 126 7.03 8.06 8.15
C THR A 126 8.52 7.68 8.12
N ASN A 127 9.29 8.16 7.15
CA ASN A 127 10.70 7.80 6.94
C ASN A 127 10.98 6.28 6.87
N LYS A 128 9.98 5.49 6.47
CA LYS A 128 10.15 4.06 6.20
C LYS A 128 10.82 3.87 4.84
N LYS A 129 11.75 2.93 4.77
CA LYS A 129 12.32 2.50 3.49
C LYS A 129 11.22 1.84 2.66
N PHE A 130 11.09 2.25 1.41
CA PHE A 130 10.22 1.62 0.42
C PHE A 130 11.05 0.90 -0.64
N ASN A 131 10.46 -0.10 -1.30
CA ASN A 131 11.15 -0.92 -2.28
C ASN A 131 11.33 -0.17 -3.62
N LEU A 132 12.50 0.45 -3.80
CA LEU A 132 12.84 1.15 -5.05
C LEU A 132 12.81 0.25 -6.29
N ASN A 133 13.07 -1.05 -6.13
CA ASN A 133 13.00 -2.00 -7.25
C ASN A 133 11.56 -2.24 -7.70
N LEU A 134 10.60 -2.24 -6.75
CA LEU A 134 9.18 -2.31 -7.07
C LEU A 134 8.73 -1.06 -7.85
N TYR A 135 9.15 0.14 -7.44
CA TYR A 135 8.88 1.37 -8.19
C TYR A 135 9.37 1.27 -9.64
N LYS A 136 10.63 0.87 -9.85
CA LYS A 136 11.21 0.71 -11.20
C LYS A 136 10.42 -0.30 -12.03
N LEU A 137 10.09 -1.44 -11.42
CA LEU A 137 9.29 -2.48 -12.08
C LEU A 137 7.93 -1.94 -12.50
N LEU A 138 7.17 -1.32 -11.59
CA LEU A 138 5.85 -0.79 -11.94
C LEU A 138 5.96 0.29 -13.04
N LYS A 139 6.99 1.13 -12.99
CA LYS A 139 7.24 2.14 -14.03
C LYS A 139 7.51 1.53 -15.41
N GLU A 140 8.23 0.42 -15.47
CA GLU A 140 8.48 -0.31 -16.73
C GLU A 140 7.22 -0.99 -17.26
N ARG A 141 6.32 -1.44 -16.37
CA ARG A 141 5.14 -2.24 -16.72
C ARG A 141 3.88 -1.43 -17.01
N PHE A 142 3.77 -0.23 -16.45
CA PHE A 142 2.62 0.65 -16.68
C PHE A 142 2.96 1.77 -17.65
N THR A 143 1.95 2.25 -18.36
CA THR A 143 2.12 3.39 -19.28
C THR A 143 2.56 4.64 -18.53
N SER A 144 3.36 5.47 -19.20
CA SER A 144 3.97 6.70 -18.68
C SER A 144 2.96 7.74 -18.15
N ILE A 145 1.66 7.56 -18.38
CA ILE A 145 0.60 8.48 -17.96
C ILE A 145 0.38 8.43 -16.44
N TYR A 146 0.60 7.28 -15.80
CA TYR A 146 0.27 7.09 -14.39
C TYR A 146 1.41 7.44 -13.42
N PHE A 147 2.66 7.41 -13.90
CA PHE A 147 3.86 7.55 -13.08
C PHE A 147 4.44 8.95 -12.87
N PRO A 148 4.05 10.04 -13.56
CA PRO A 148 4.68 11.35 -13.35
C PRO A 148 4.55 11.84 -11.90
N SER A 149 3.39 11.61 -11.28
CA SER A 149 3.18 11.97 -9.87
C SER A 149 4.07 11.17 -8.92
N ILE A 150 4.21 9.87 -9.15
CA ILE A 150 5.08 8.98 -8.36
C ILE A 150 6.55 9.38 -8.54
N ASP A 151 6.99 9.69 -9.76
CA ASP A 151 8.34 10.16 -10.06
C ASP A 151 8.68 11.42 -9.25
N VAL A 152 7.74 12.36 -9.15
CA VAL A 152 7.92 13.58 -8.35
C VAL A 152 7.98 13.24 -6.86
N MET A 153 7.15 12.34 -6.35
CA MET A 153 7.20 11.93 -4.93
C MET A 153 8.55 11.30 -4.55
N VAL A 154 9.10 10.45 -5.42
CA VAL A 154 10.44 9.85 -5.20
C VAL A 154 11.52 10.94 -5.22
N LYS A 155 11.46 11.88 -6.19
CA LYS A 155 12.39 13.01 -6.24
C LYS A 155 12.27 13.93 -5.03
N ASP A 156 11.06 14.24 -4.59
CA ASP A 156 10.82 15.04 -3.39
C ASP A 156 11.47 14.39 -2.17
N ASN A 157 11.41 13.05 -2.06
CA ASN A 157 12.07 12.33 -0.99
C ASN A 157 13.61 12.44 -1.04
N ASP A 158 14.20 12.45 -2.24
CA ASP A 158 15.65 12.54 -2.43
C ASP A 158 16.18 13.97 -2.23
N VAL A 159 15.39 14.98 -2.64
CA VAL A 159 15.77 16.40 -2.60
C VAL A 159 15.50 17.02 -1.24
N PHE A 160 14.36 16.69 -0.62
CA PHE A 160 13.92 17.31 0.62
C PHE A 160 14.19 16.37 1.81
N GLY A 161 15.26 16.69 2.55
CA GLY A 161 15.52 16.09 3.85
C GLY A 161 14.45 16.46 4.88
N SER A 162 14.31 15.63 5.92
CA SER A 162 13.44 15.93 7.06
C SER A 162 14.04 17.06 7.90
N ALA A 163 13.31 18.15 8.06
CA ALA A 163 13.61 19.15 9.09
C ALA A 163 12.98 18.67 10.41
N ILE A 164 13.81 18.39 11.40
CA ILE A 164 13.38 17.93 12.72
C ILE A 164 13.23 19.16 13.62
N GLY A 165 12.02 19.39 14.10
CA GLY A 165 11.76 20.21 15.29
C GLY A 165 11.36 19.33 16.47
N ASP A 166 11.33 19.89 17.68
CA ASP A 166 11.18 19.13 18.94
C ASP A 166 9.90 18.26 19.02
N PHE A 167 8.81 18.65 18.33
CA PHE A 167 7.53 17.90 18.33
C PHE A 167 6.93 17.70 16.92
N VAL A 168 7.56 18.25 15.89
CA VAL A 168 7.04 18.23 14.51
C VAL A 168 8.18 17.94 13.56
N THR A 169 8.09 16.80 12.87
CA THR A 169 8.93 16.54 11.71
C THR A 169 8.26 17.14 10.48
N LYS A 170 8.94 18.05 9.79
CA LYS A 170 8.44 18.70 8.58
C LYS A 170 9.14 18.13 7.35
N ARG A 171 8.36 17.90 6.30
CA ARG A 171 8.87 17.52 4.98
C ARG A 171 8.23 18.43 3.93
N VAL A 172 9.07 18.98 3.06
CA VAL A 172 8.62 19.78 1.92
C VAL A 172 8.33 18.84 0.77
N VAL A 173 7.19 19.04 0.11
CA VAL A 173 6.72 18.21 -1.00
C VAL A 173 6.03 19.07 -2.05
N SER A 174 5.99 18.57 -3.29
CA SER A 174 5.35 19.22 -4.42
C SER A 174 3.83 18.97 -4.39
N HIS A 175 3.08 19.90 -3.80
CA HIS A 175 1.64 19.76 -3.45
C HIS A 175 0.76 19.03 -4.48
N GLU A 176 0.82 19.42 -5.75
CA GLU A 176 -0.06 18.91 -6.82
C GLU A 176 0.07 17.40 -7.06
N TYR A 177 1.20 16.80 -6.69
CA TYR A 177 1.47 15.40 -6.92
C TYR A 177 1.14 14.51 -5.71
N TRP A 178 0.91 15.08 -4.52
CA TRP A 178 0.68 14.32 -3.29
C TRP A 178 -0.80 14.22 -2.91
N CYS A 179 -1.61 15.22 -3.22
CA CYS A 179 -3.06 15.18 -3.01
C CYS A 179 -3.74 14.25 -4.02
N ASN A 180 -4.52 13.29 -3.53
CA ASN A 180 -5.43 12.49 -4.36
C ASN A 180 -6.82 13.10 -4.51
N MET A 181 -7.12 14.19 -3.80
CA MET A 181 -8.46 14.78 -3.73
C MET A 181 -8.39 16.31 -3.86
N PRO A 182 -8.74 16.88 -5.02
CA PRO A 182 -8.91 18.33 -5.16
C PRO A 182 -9.98 18.81 -4.16
N GLY A 183 -9.69 19.89 -3.42
CA GLY A 183 -10.69 20.63 -2.63
C GLY A 183 -10.95 20.17 -1.19
N SER A 184 -10.54 18.96 -0.77
CA SER A 184 -10.68 18.51 0.64
C SER A 184 -9.37 18.51 1.43
N CYS A 185 -8.23 18.68 0.75
CA CYS A 185 -6.91 18.52 1.32
C CYS A 185 -6.53 19.52 2.42
N ASN A 186 -7.26 20.63 2.61
CA ASN A 186 -6.77 21.78 3.40
C ASN A 186 -7.73 22.25 4.52
N GLN A 187 -8.76 21.48 4.85
CA GLN A 187 -9.64 21.82 5.98
C GLN A 187 -9.12 21.14 7.25
N ILE A 188 -8.19 21.82 7.93
CA ILE A 188 -7.88 21.59 9.35
C ILE A 188 -8.32 22.83 10.11
N SER A 189 -9.01 22.66 11.24
CA SER A 189 -9.38 23.78 12.09
C SER A 189 -8.17 24.56 12.62
N LYS A 190 -8.38 25.87 12.82
CA LYS A 190 -7.38 26.75 13.46
C LYS A 190 -6.92 26.23 14.83
N LYS A 191 -7.78 25.51 15.54
CA LYS A 191 -7.46 24.91 16.86
C LYS A 191 -6.34 23.88 16.76
N ILE A 192 -6.41 22.95 15.80
CA ILE A 192 -5.35 21.96 15.57
C ILE A 192 -4.05 22.65 15.14
N LEU A 193 -4.13 23.63 14.24
CA LEU A 193 -2.96 24.40 13.83
C LEU A 193 -2.26 25.06 15.03
N GLN A 194 -3.02 25.69 15.93
CA GLN A 194 -2.49 26.30 17.14
C GLN A 194 -1.92 25.27 18.12
N ALA A 195 -2.60 24.14 18.32
CA ALA A 195 -2.17 23.09 19.25
C ALA A 195 -0.79 22.51 18.90
N PHE A 196 -0.50 22.38 17.60
CA PHE A 196 0.78 21.85 17.12
C PHE A 196 1.78 22.95 16.71
N GLY A 197 1.50 24.22 16.99
CA GLY A 197 2.36 25.35 16.58
C GLY A 197 2.57 25.42 15.06
N LEU A 198 1.60 24.96 14.28
CA LEU A 198 1.67 24.91 12.83
C LEU A 198 1.13 26.22 12.24
N THR A 199 1.92 26.86 11.39
CA THR A 199 1.43 27.92 10.52
C THR A 199 0.90 27.30 9.23
N ARG A 200 -0.31 27.70 8.83
CA ARG A 200 -0.90 27.21 7.58
C ARG A 200 -0.07 27.64 6.37
N LYS A 201 0.52 28.83 6.44
CA LYS A 201 1.27 29.45 5.36
C LYS A 201 2.56 30.01 5.93
N PHE A 202 3.67 29.76 5.25
CA PHE A 202 4.93 30.45 5.48
C PHE A 202 5.54 30.80 4.14
N SER A 203 6.12 31.99 4.05
CA SER A 203 6.81 32.47 2.85
C SER A 203 8.29 32.64 3.15
N ASP A 204 9.12 32.04 2.32
CA ASP A 204 10.51 32.47 2.14
C ASP A 204 10.54 33.40 0.92
N THR A 205 11.58 34.22 0.80
CA THR A 205 11.81 35.29 -0.19
C THR A 205 11.38 34.96 -1.62
N GLU A 206 11.37 33.68 -2.03
CA GLU A 206 10.94 33.24 -3.36
C GLU A 206 9.89 32.10 -3.36
N LYS A 207 9.48 31.60 -2.19
CA LYS A 207 8.70 30.35 -2.09
C LYS A 207 7.55 30.47 -1.12
N TYR A 208 6.39 29.96 -1.55
CA TYR A 208 5.19 29.84 -0.73
C TYR A 208 5.01 28.40 -0.28
N TYR A 209 4.90 28.20 1.03
CA TYR A 209 4.66 26.90 1.64
C TYR A 209 3.27 26.89 2.28
N GLU A 210 2.51 25.81 2.06
CA GLU A 210 1.25 25.54 2.74
C GLU A 210 1.26 24.16 3.39
N LEU A 211 0.68 24.05 4.58
CA LEU A 211 0.50 22.75 5.25
C LEU A 211 -0.43 21.86 4.42
N LEU A 212 0.10 20.71 4.00
CA LEU A 212 -0.66 19.70 3.28
C LEU A 212 -1.32 18.71 4.25
N ALA A 213 -2.54 19.03 4.69
CA ALA A 213 -3.20 18.26 5.74
C ALA A 213 -3.53 16.82 5.34
N CYS A 214 -3.88 16.55 4.08
CA CYS A 214 -4.20 15.19 3.62
C CYS A 214 -3.01 14.22 3.67
N ALA A 215 -1.79 14.76 3.61
CA ALA A 215 -0.54 14.02 3.64
C ALA A 215 0.18 14.21 4.99
N SER A 216 -0.50 14.80 5.97
CA SER A 216 0.03 14.95 7.32
C SER A 216 -0.44 13.80 8.19
N LEU A 217 0.50 13.23 8.95
CA LEU A 217 0.23 12.20 9.95
C LEU A 217 0.49 12.78 11.35
N ALA A 218 -0.21 12.25 12.33
CA ALA A 218 0.01 12.51 13.74
C ALA A 218 0.24 11.19 14.46
N GLU A 219 1.22 11.17 15.35
CA GLU A 219 1.39 10.12 16.33
C GLU A 219 0.60 10.52 17.58
N VAL A 220 -0.36 9.69 17.97
CA VAL A 220 -1.24 9.92 19.10
C VAL A 220 -1.04 8.78 20.08
N GLU A 221 -0.57 9.13 21.28
CA GLU A 221 -0.49 8.22 22.42
C GLU A 221 -1.72 8.43 23.31
N ILE A 222 -2.45 7.35 23.56
CA ILE A 222 -3.59 7.34 24.49
C ILE A 222 -3.18 6.51 25.70
N VAL A 223 -3.05 7.17 26.84
CA VAL A 223 -2.63 6.55 28.09
C VAL A 223 -3.87 6.10 28.87
N ARG A 224 -4.02 4.78 29.05
CA ARG A 224 -4.96 4.16 30.00
C ARG A 224 -4.16 3.38 31.06
N GLU A 225 -4.45 2.10 31.27
CA GLU A 225 -3.62 1.17 32.03
C GLU A 225 -2.35 0.79 31.26
N GLU A 226 -2.46 0.65 29.94
CA GLU A 226 -1.34 0.52 28.99
C GLU A 226 -1.39 1.68 27.99
N ALA A 227 -0.23 2.15 27.55
CA ALA A 227 -0.13 3.20 26.53
C ALA A 227 -0.31 2.59 25.14
N TYR A 228 -1.27 3.16 24.37
CA TYR A 228 -1.50 2.77 22.99
C TYR A 228 -1.09 3.91 22.06
N THR A 229 -0.14 3.63 21.17
CA THR A 229 0.35 4.60 20.18
C THR A 229 -0.23 4.31 18.81
N PHE A 230 -0.82 5.34 18.19
CA PHE A 230 -1.39 5.28 16.85
C PHE A 230 -0.73 6.29 15.93
N ILE A 231 -0.41 5.88 14.69
CA ILE A 231 -0.08 6.80 13.60
C ILE A 231 -1.32 6.95 12.73
N ILE A 232 -1.88 8.16 12.67
CA ILE A 232 -3.15 8.45 11.99
C ILE A 232 -3.05 9.70 11.12
N PRO A 233 -3.93 9.89 10.12
CA PRO A 233 -3.99 11.16 9.40
C PRO A 233 -4.34 12.31 10.35
N LEU A 234 -3.69 13.47 10.16
CA LEU A 234 -3.86 14.64 11.03
C LEU A 234 -5.32 15.11 11.14
N GLN A 235 -6.13 14.88 10.09
CA GLN A 235 -7.57 15.17 10.10
C GLN A 235 -8.35 14.36 11.15
N TYR A 236 -7.86 13.19 11.56
CA TYR A 236 -8.55 12.33 12.53
C TYR A 236 -8.34 12.85 13.96
N VAL A 237 -7.26 13.60 14.19
CA VAL A 237 -6.98 14.28 15.47
C VAL A 237 -8.03 15.37 15.73
N GLU A 238 -8.61 15.94 14.67
CA GLU A 238 -9.67 16.94 14.79
C GLU A 238 -10.87 16.39 15.56
N ASP A 239 -11.26 15.13 15.34
CA ASP A 239 -12.35 14.51 16.08
C ASP A 239 -12.06 14.43 17.58
N LEU A 240 -10.81 14.08 17.95
CA LEU A 240 -10.40 13.99 19.35
C LEU A 240 -10.41 15.35 20.05
N TYR A 241 -9.97 16.41 19.36
CA TYR A 241 -9.84 17.76 19.94
C TYR A 241 -11.13 18.59 19.90
N SER A 242 -11.94 18.42 18.85
CA SER A 242 -13.09 19.29 18.58
C SER A 242 -14.44 18.62 18.81
N GLY A 243 -14.47 17.32 19.08
CA GLY A 243 -15.71 16.55 19.18
C GLY A 243 -16.44 16.41 17.84
N CYS A 244 -15.77 16.75 16.72
CA CYS A 244 -16.26 16.44 15.39
C CYS A 244 -16.41 14.91 15.28
N GLN A 245 -17.56 14.41 14.85
CA GLN A 245 -17.81 12.96 14.74
C GLN A 245 -17.59 12.45 13.30
N LYS A 246 -16.79 13.17 12.50
CA LYS A 246 -16.62 12.88 11.07
C LYS A 246 -15.98 11.51 10.82
N TYR A 247 -15.05 11.11 11.66
CA TYR A 247 -14.33 9.83 11.64
C TYR A 247 -14.69 8.96 12.86
N LYS A 248 -15.88 9.13 13.45
CA LYS A 248 -16.37 8.36 14.60
C LYS A 248 -16.18 6.84 14.45
N ASN A 249 -16.52 6.28 13.28
CA ASN A 249 -16.43 4.85 13.03
C ASN A 249 -14.98 4.32 13.17
N PHE A 250 -14.00 5.12 12.79
CA PHE A 250 -12.60 4.77 13.00
C PHE A 250 -12.30 4.64 14.49
N TRP A 251 -12.67 5.64 15.30
CA TRP A 251 -12.41 5.65 16.74
C TRP A 251 -13.17 4.57 17.51
N VAL A 252 -14.40 4.25 17.09
CA VAL A 252 -15.17 3.10 17.61
C VAL A 252 -14.45 1.79 17.29
N SER A 253 -13.97 1.60 16.06
CA SER A 253 -13.24 0.39 15.67
C SER A 253 -11.91 0.20 16.41
N LYS A 254 -11.37 1.29 16.97
CA LYS A 254 -10.17 1.27 17.82
C LYS A 254 -10.47 1.14 19.31
N GLY A 255 -11.74 1.09 19.71
CA GLY A 255 -12.15 0.99 21.12
C GLY A 255 -11.86 2.26 21.94
N ILE A 256 -11.65 3.40 21.27
CA ILE A 256 -11.32 4.67 21.92
C ILE A 256 -12.60 5.38 22.39
N ILE A 257 -13.66 5.31 21.59
CA ILE A 257 -14.98 5.89 21.90
C ILE A 257 -16.09 4.86 21.72
N ASP A 258 -17.23 5.07 22.38
CA ASP A 258 -18.43 4.26 22.25
C ASP A 258 -19.26 4.64 21.01
N SER A 259 -20.35 3.91 20.76
CA SER A 259 -21.29 4.21 19.66
C SER A 259 -21.99 5.56 19.80
N ASN A 260 -21.98 6.18 20.97
CA ASN A 260 -22.54 7.51 21.24
C ASN A 260 -21.49 8.62 21.04
N GLY A 261 -20.22 8.26 20.92
CA GLY A 261 -19.08 9.18 20.79
C GLY A 261 -18.48 9.61 22.12
N ASN A 262 -18.85 8.96 23.23
CA ASN A 262 -18.21 9.17 24.52
C ASN A 262 -16.88 8.43 24.55
N PHE A 263 -15.85 9.06 25.10
CA PHE A 263 -14.58 8.40 25.34
C PHE A 263 -14.77 7.22 26.30
N LEU A 264 -14.24 6.06 25.91
CA LEU A 264 -14.19 4.86 26.74
C LEU A 264 -12.96 4.87 27.68
N LEU A 265 -12.45 6.07 27.99
CA LEU A 265 -11.28 6.29 28.85
C LEU A 265 -11.63 5.98 30.31
#